data_AF-A0A6A4GL40-F1
#
_entry.id   AF-A0A6A4GL40-F1
#
_cell.length_a   1.000
_cell.length_b   1.000
_cell.length_c   1.000
_cell.angle_alpha   90.00
_cell.angle_beta   90.00
_cell.angle_gamma   90.00
#
_symmetry.space_group_name_H-M   'P 1'
#
loop_
_entity.id
_entity.type
_entity.pdbx_description
1 polymer ?
#
loop_
_entity_poly.entity_id
_entity_poly.type
_entity_poly.pdbx_seq_one_letter_code
_entity_poly.pdbx_strand_id
1 'polypeptide(L)'
;CGVGAVGPYNYREGAHLILWELGIVVEFPPGCAFIFPSASISHANIPIGPDERRHSIAFFTAAGNLRYYHNGFMTDKEFKERASKEQRKAWDLYRKNLWK
;
A
#
# COMPACT_ATOMS: atom_id res chain seq x y z
N CYS A 1 1.69 0.17 -0.55
CA CYS A 1 2.48 -0.74 0.29
C CYS A 1 3.88 -0.89 -0.30
N GLY A 2 4.82 -1.48 0.44
CA GLY A 2 6.00 -2.11 -0.14
C GLY A 2 5.77 -3.61 -0.22
N VAL A 3 6.13 -4.24 -1.34
CA VAL A 3 6.13 -5.70 -1.46
C VAL A 3 7.54 -6.14 -1.81
N GLY A 4 8.04 -7.19 -1.16
CA GLY A 4 9.28 -7.87 -1.51
C GLY A 4 8.98 -9.27 -2.02
N ALA A 5 9.75 -9.75 -2.99
CA ALA A 5 9.67 -11.13 -3.47
C ALA A 5 10.96 -11.88 -3.12
N VAL A 6 10.83 -13.12 -2.66
CA VAL A 6 11.97 -13.98 -2.32
C VAL A 6 11.67 -15.44 -2.69
N GLY A 7 12.71 -16.26 -2.75
CA GLY A 7 12.63 -17.69 -3.06
C GLY A 7 13.22 -18.06 -4.43
N PRO A 8 13.41 -19.36 -4.70
CA PRO A 8 13.95 -19.85 -5.96
C PRO A 8 12.85 -19.92 -7.04
N TYR A 9 12.87 -18.96 -7.97
CA TYR A 9 12.03 -18.95 -9.17
C TYR A 9 12.70 -18.16 -10.31
N ASN A 10 12.33 -18.45 -11.54
CA ASN A 10 12.75 -17.72 -12.73
C ASN A 10 11.83 -16.51 -12.98
N TYR A 11 12.27 -15.36 -12.50
CA TYR A 11 11.52 -14.11 -12.58
C TYR A 11 11.32 -13.55 -14.00
N ARG A 12 11.94 -14.18 -15.03
CA ARG A 12 11.77 -13.82 -16.44
C ARG A 12 10.66 -14.63 -17.12
N GLU A 13 10.26 -15.76 -16.53
CA GLU A 13 9.28 -16.69 -17.08
C GLU A 13 7.95 -16.67 -16.31
N GLY A 14 7.94 -16.20 -15.05
CA GLY A 14 6.76 -16.17 -14.20
C GLY A 14 6.89 -15.21 -13.03
N ALA A 15 5.95 -15.27 -12.07
CA ALA A 15 5.92 -14.44 -10.87
C ALA A 15 5.85 -12.90 -11.07
N HIS A 16 5.68 -12.43 -12.31
CA HIS A 16 5.59 -11.00 -12.59
C HIS A 16 4.44 -10.35 -11.83
N LEU A 17 4.60 -9.06 -11.51
CA LEU A 17 3.57 -8.24 -10.88
C LEU A 17 2.73 -7.57 -11.96
N ILE A 18 1.43 -7.84 -11.96
CA ILE A 18 0.46 -7.18 -12.84
C ILE A 18 -0.11 -5.96 -12.11
N LEU A 19 -0.13 -4.80 -12.77
CA LEU A 19 -0.73 -3.55 -12.30
C LEU A 19 -1.77 -3.10 -13.33
N TRP A 20 -3.04 -3.49 -13.12
CA TRP A 20 -4.08 -3.43 -14.16
C TRP A 20 -4.39 -2.01 -14.63
N GLU A 21 -4.60 -1.08 -13.69
CA GLU A 21 -4.95 0.32 -14.01
C GLU A 21 -3.80 1.08 -14.67
N LEU A 22 -2.55 0.58 -14.54
CA LEU A 22 -1.39 1.14 -15.22
C LEU A 22 -1.14 0.48 -16.59
N GLY A 23 -1.77 -0.66 -16.88
CA GLY A 23 -1.50 -1.44 -18.09
C GLY A 23 -0.08 -1.99 -18.14
N ILE A 24 0.55 -2.23 -16.98
CA ILE A 24 1.97 -2.65 -16.88
C ILE A 24 2.07 -4.03 -16.22
N VAL A 25 2.99 -4.84 -16.75
CA VAL A 25 3.46 -6.08 -16.13
C VAL A 25 4.95 -5.92 -15.85
N VAL A 26 5.36 -6.16 -14.60
CA VAL A 26 6.73 -5.94 -14.13
C VAL A 26 7.37 -7.30 -13.83
N GLU A 27 8.47 -7.64 -14.51
CA GLU A 27 9.37 -8.71 -14.06
C GLU A 27 9.79 -8.42 -12.62
N PHE A 28 9.57 -9.36 -11.70
CA PHE A 28 9.80 -9.11 -10.27
C PHE A 28 10.83 -10.08 -9.69
N PRO A 29 12.13 -9.73 -9.69
CA PRO A 29 13.20 -10.63 -9.28
C PRO A 29 13.19 -10.98 -7.79
N PRO A 30 13.68 -12.17 -7.40
CA PRO A 30 13.88 -12.52 -6.00
C PRO A 30 14.93 -11.60 -5.37
N GLY A 31 14.68 -11.14 -4.14
CA GLY A 31 15.50 -10.17 -3.42
C GLY A 31 15.16 -8.71 -3.72
N CYS A 32 14.27 -8.44 -4.68
CA CYS A 32 13.81 -7.08 -4.98
C CYS A 32 12.55 -6.72 -4.20
N ALA A 33 12.35 -5.41 -4.02
CA ALA A 33 11.15 -4.82 -3.47
C ALA A 33 10.58 -3.75 -4.39
N PHE A 34 9.27 -3.58 -4.36
CA PHE A 34 8.53 -2.61 -5.16
C PHE A 34 7.55 -1.84 -4.28
N ILE A 35 7.54 -0.51 -4.40
CA ILE A 35 6.62 0.37 -3.67
C ILE A 35 5.59 0.91 -4.64
N PHE A 36 4.31 0.68 -4.35
CA PHE A 36 3.20 1.13 -5.17
C PHE A 36 1.92 1.37 -4.34
N PRO A 37 0.96 2.17 -4.85
CA PRO A 37 -0.30 2.43 -4.15
C PRO A 37 -1.26 1.25 -4.26
N SER A 38 -0.95 0.15 -3.58
CA SER A 38 -1.68 -1.13 -3.64
C SER A 38 -3.15 -1.09 -3.27
N ALA A 39 -3.60 -0.08 -2.51
CA ALA A 39 -5.01 0.12 -2.19
C ALA A 39 -5.79 0.77 -3.34
N SER A 40 -5.09 1.37 -4.32
CA SER A 40 -5.67 2.11 -5.44
C SER A 40 -5.47 1.41 -6.79
N ILE A 41 -4.65 0.36 -6.84
CA ILE A 41 -4.30 -0.39 -8.05
C ILE A 41 -4.60 -1.86 -7.81
N SER A 42 -5.49 -2.43 -8.62
CA SER A 42 -5.73 -3.86 -8.68
C SER A 42 -4.46 -4.55 -9.17
N HIS A 43 -4.03 -5.58 -8.45
CA HIS A 43 -2.77 -6.25 -8.74
C HIS A 43 -2.86 -7.74 -8.49
N ALA A 44 -2.01 -8.50 -9.21
CA ALA A 44 -1.90 -9.94 -9.12
C ALA A 44 -0.48 -10.39 -9.45
N ASN A 45 -0.17 -11.66 -9.18
CA ASN A 45 1.07 -12.28 -9.65
C ASN A 45 0.76 -13.30 -10.74
N ILE A 46 1.62 -13.34 -11.77
CA ILE A 46 1.63 -14.45 -12.74
C ILE A 46 2.01 -15.74 -11.99
N PRO A 47 1.41 -16.89 -12.32
CA PRO A 47 1.84 -18.19 -11.80
C PRO A 47 3.35 -18.44 -11.96
N ILE A 48 3.87 -19.32 -11.12
CA ILE A 48 5.25 -19.82 -11.20
C ILE A 48 5.27 -21.21 -11.85
N GLY A 49 6.46 -21.67 -12.23
CA GLY A 49 6.66 -23.02 -12.74
C GLY A 49 6.39 -24.11 -11.70
N PRO A 50 6.21 -25.38 -12.12
CA PRO A 50 5.79 -26.48 -11.25
C PRO A 50 6.76 -26.80 -10.11
N ASP A 51 8.07 -26.57 -10.31
CA ASP A 51 9.12 -26.87 -9.32
C ASP A 51 9.68 -25.61 -8.64
N GLU A 52 9.04 -24.45 -8.85
CA GLU A 52 9.48 -23.18 -8.30
C GLU A 52 8.82 -22.87 -6.95
N ARG A 53 9.47 -22.03 -6.15
CA ARG A 53 8.85 -21.47 -4.93
C ARG A 53 9.07 -19.97 -4.86
N ARG A 54 7.97 -19.25 -4.72
CA ARG A 54 7.96 -17.81 -4.45
C ARG A 54 7.27 -17.51 -3.14
N HIS A 55 7.89 -16.65 -2.35
CA HIS A 55 7.31 -16.03 -1.18
C HIS A 55 7.20 -14.52 -1.41
N SER A 56 6.24 -13.89 -0.75
CA SER A 56 6.05 -12.43 -0.79
C SER A 56 5.97 -11.88 0.62
N ILE A 57 6.61 -10.73 0.85
CA ILE A 57 6.57 -10.01 2.10
C ILE A 57 5.91 -8.67 1.83
N ALA A 58 4.77 -8.40 2.45
CA ALA A 58 4.04 -7.15 2.27
C ALA A 58 4.18 -6.25 3.51
N PHE A 59 4.69 -5.04 3.29
CA PHE A 59 4.77 -3.98 4.27
C PHE A 59 3.67 -2.97 3.98
N PHE A 60 2.64 -2.93 4.82
CA PHE A 60 1.53 -2.00 4.67
C PHE A 60 1.10 -1.45 6.03
N THR A 61 0.46 -0.29 6.00
CA THR A 61 -0.24 0.27 7.14
C THR A 61 -1.65 0.67 6.69
N ALA A 62 -2.63 0.45 7.55
CA ALA A 62 -3.98 0.89 7.28
C ALA A 62 -4.05 2.42 7.36
N ALA A 63 -4.75 3.07 6.43
CA ALA A 63 -4.94 4.53 6.45
C ALA A 63 -5.57 5.02 7.77
N GLY A 64 -6.39 4.19 8.42
CA GLY A 64 -6.96 4.48 9.73
C GLY A 64 -5.90 4.68 10.83
N ASN A 65 -4.81 3.91 10.82
CA ASN A 65 -3.74 4.06 11.80
C ASN A 65 -3.00 5.39 11.65
N LEU A 66 -2.76 5.81 10.41
CA LEU A 66 -2.13 7.10 10.13
C LEU A 66 -3.04 8.26 10.54
N ARG A 67 -4.36 8.15 10.31
CA ARG A 67 -5.33 9.15 10.78
C ARG A 67 -5.39 9.22 12.30
N TYR A 68 -5.41 8.08 12.97
CA TYR A 68 -5.41 8.00 14.43
C TYR A 68 -4.15 8.65 15.01
N TYR A 69 -2.98 8.35 14.44
CA TYR A 69 -1.72 9.00 14.81
C TYR A 69 -1.75 10.51 14.56
N HIS A 70 -2.21 10.96 13.38
CA HIS A 70 -2.35 12.38 13.04
C HIS A 70 -3.27 13.12 14.01
N ASN A 71 -4.33 12.46 14.49
CA ASN A 71 -5.24 13.01 15.48
C ASN A 71 -4.67 12.96 16.91
N GLY A 72 -3.40 12.61 17.12
CA GLY A 72 -2.80 12.50 18.46
C GLY A 72 -3.29 11.29 19.23
N PHE A 73 -3.40 10.14 18.56
CA PHE A 73 -3.93 8.89 19.13
C PHE A 73 -5.39 9.01 19.55
N MET A 74 -6.21 9.63 18.70
CA MET A 74 -7.65 9.79 18.89
C MET A 74 -8.42 9.37 17.65
N THR A 75 -9.60 8.78 17.86
CA THR A 75 -10.55 8.55 16.75
C THR A 75 -10.96 9.89 16.15
N ASP A 76 -11.46 9.88 14.90
CA ASP A 76 -12.00 11.08 14.26
C ASP A 76 -13.12 11.72 15.10
N LYS A 77 -13.89 10.90 15.84
CA LYS A 77 -14.94 11.38 16.75
C LYS A 77 -14.34 12.13 17.94
N GLU A 78 -13.42 11.49 18.68
CA GLU A 78 -12.79 12.08 19.87
C GLU A 78 -12.02 13.36 19.54
N PHE A 79 -11.27 13.35 18.43
CA PHE A 79 -10.55 14.54 17.98
C PHE A 79 -11.52 15.69 17.71
N LYS A 80 -12.62 15.43 17.01
CA LYS A 80 -13.64 16.47 16.70
C LYS A 80 -14.32 17.03 17.93
N GLU A 81 -14.53 16.22 18.97
CA GLU A 81 -15.13 16.63 20.24
C GLU A 81 -14.19 17.50 21.07
N ARG A 82 -12.87 17.25 21.00
CA ARG A 82 -11.85 17.94 21.82
C ARG A 82 -11.17 19.12 21.12
N ALA A 83 -11.17 19.13 19.78
CA ALA A 83 -10.46 20.11 18.99
C ALA A 83 -11.00 21.54 19.18
N SER A 84 -10.10 22.52 19.22
CA SER A 84 -10.46 23.93 19.10
C SER A 84 -11.08 24.23 17.73
N LYS A 85 -11.74 25.38 17.59
CA LYS A 85 -12.32 25.81 16.30
C LYS A 85 -11.26 25.89 15.20
N GLU A 86 -10.06 26.35 15.55
CA GLU A 86 -8.91 26.49 14.66
C GLU A 86 -8.38 25.12 14.24
N GLN A 87 -8.20 24.20 15.20
CA GLN A 87 -7.77 22.82 14.93
C GLN A 87 -8.77 22.08 14.03
N ARG A 88 -10.08 22.26 14.28
CA ARG A 88 -11.16 21.68 13.47
C ARG A 88 -11.08 22.18 12.03
N LYS A 89 -10.93 23.50 11.82
CA LYS A 89 -10.79 24.10 10.48
C LYS A 89 -9.57 23.56 9.74
N ALA A 90 -8.43 23.46 10.41
CA ALA A 90 -7.22 22.90 9.82
C ALA A 90 -7.40 21.43 9.42
N TRP A 91 -8.04 20.64 10.29
CA TRP A 91 -8.33 19.23 10.03
C TRP A 91 -9.27 19.03 8.84
N ASP A 92 -10.34 19.82 8.73
CA ASP A 92 -11.27 19.76 7.60
C ASP A 92 -10.58 20.15 6.28
N LEU A 93 -9.70 21.15 6.30
CA LEU A 93 -8.90 21.54 5.13
C LEU A 93 -7.94 20.43 4.71
N TYR A 94 -7.22 19.83 5.66
CA TYR A 94 -6.34 18.69 5.40
C TYR A 94 -7.09 17.55 4.71
N ARG A 95 -8.28 17.18 5.22
CA ARG A 95 -9.07 16.10 4.63
C ARG A 95 -9.60 16.39 3.24
N LYS A 96 -9.98 17.64 2.98
CA LYS A 96 -10.43 18.07 1.65
C LYS A 96 -9.32 17.95 0.60
N ASN A 97 -8.07 18.00 1.02
CA ASN A 97 -6.90 17.97 0.14
C ASN A 97 -6.17 16.63 0.14
N LEU A 98 -6.57 15.66 0.97
CA LEU A 98 -5.84 14.40 1.15
C LEU A 98 -5.69 13.55 -0.14
N TRP A 99 -6.60 13.73 -1.10
CA TRP A 99 -6.69 12.95 -2.34
C TRP A 99 -6.73 13.83 -3.59
N LYS A 100 -6.37 15.11 -3.45
CA LYS A 100 -6.15 16.00 -4.59
C LYS A 100 -4.69 15.92 -5.00
#